data_AF-A0AA91EC61-F1
#
_entry.id   AF-A0AA91EC61-F1
#
_cell.length_a   1.000
_cell.length_b   1.000
_cell.length_c   1.000
_cell.angle_alpha   90.00
_cell.angle_beta   90.00
_cell.angle_gamma   90.00
#
_symmetry.space_group_name_H-M   'P 1'
#
loop_
_entity.id
_entity.type
_entity.pdbx_description
1 polymer ?
#
loop_
_entity_poly.entity_id
_entity_poly.type
_entity_poly.pdbx_seq_one_letter_code
_entity_poly.pdbx_strand_id
1 'polypeptide(L)'
;MSVPLFEQFYQQGKKDKLAGVSREQAQQQADYFSSPAFLDAIQRESEFAGKTYSQSQNKKWRLLLSQEAAGAYWDGYEGRK
;
A
#
# COMPACT_ATOMS: atom_id res chain seq x y z
N MET A 1 -2.62 -17.79 -7.37
CA MET A 1 -2.34 -16.70 -8.33
C MET A 1 -1.80 -15.52 -7.54
N SER A 2 -0.65 -14.97 -7.91
CA SER A 2 -0.09 -13.79 -7.24
C SER A 2 -0.97 -12.58 -7.57
N VAL A 3 -1.65 -12.02 -6.56
CA VAL A 3 -2.34 -10.74 -6.70
C VAL A 3 -1.27 -9.66 -6.88
N PRO A 4 -1.33 -8.82 -7.92
CA PRO A 4 -0.41 -7.69 -8.09
C PRO A 4 -0.34 -6.87 -6.81
N LEU A 5 0.84 -6.38 -6.43
CA LEU A 5 1.07 -5.70 -5.15
C LEU A 5 0.02 -4.61 -4.87
N PHE A 6 -0.24 -3.75 -5.84
CA PHE A 6 -1.20 -2.63 -5.71
C PHE A 6 -2.67 -3.08 -5.68
N GLU A 7 -2.99 -4.22 -6.29
CA GLU A 7 -4.35 -4.78 -6.27
C GLU A 7 -4.77 -5.16 -4.83
N GLN A 8 -3.82 -5.53 -3.97
CA GLN A 8 -4.12 -5.82 -2.56
C GLN A 8 -4.62 -4.56 -1.83
N PHE A 9 -4.02 -3.40 -2.10
CA PHE A 9 -4.43 -2.12 -1.52
C PHE A 9 -5.77 -1.65 -2.07
N TYR A 10 -6.00 -1.81 -3.36
CA TYR A 10 -7.30 -1.54 -3.99
C TYR A 10 -8.43 -2.36 -3.36
N GLN A 11 -8.22 -3.67 -3.23
CA GLN A 11 -9.23 -4.54 -2.61
C GLN A 11 -9.44 -4.20 -1.13
N GLN A 12 -8.40 -3.75 -0.42
CA GLN A 12 -8.53 -3.28 0.96
C GLN A 12 -9.40 -2.02 1.05
N GLY A 13 -9.14 -1.00 0.22
CA GLY A 13 -9.95 0.22 0.20
C GLY A 13 -11.41 -0.07 -0.12
N LYS A 14 -11.66 -0.96 -1.08
CA LYS A 14 -13.02 -1.39 -1.43
C LYS A 14 -13.72 -2.09 -0.26
N LYS A 15 -13.01 -2.94 0.48
CA LYS A 15 -13.55 -3.60 1.68
C LYS A 15 -13.87 -2.59 2.78
N ASP A 16 -12.98 -1.65 3.05
CA ASP A 16 -13.18 -0.62 4.08
C ASP A 16 -14.40 0.23 3.76
N LYS A 17 -14.58 0.60 2.48
CA LYS A 17 -15.78 1.33 2.03
C LYS A 17 -17.06 0.53 2.27
N LEU A 18 -17.05 -0.76 1.92
CA LEU A 18 -18.20 -1.66 2.13
C LEU A 18 -18.48 -1.91 3.61
N ALA A 19 -17.45 -1.90 4.45
CA ALA A 19 -17.57 -2.02 5.91
C ALA A 19 -18.06 -0.72 6.59
N GLY A 20 -18.24 0.36 5.83
CA GLY A 20 -18.70 1.64 6.38
C GLY A 20 -17.63 2.41 7.16
N VAL A 21 -16.35 2.11 6.93
CA VAL A 21 -15.22 2.87 7.47
C VAL A 21 -15.40 4.34 7.08
N SER A 22 -15.16 5.26 8.03
CA SER A 22 -15.31 6.68 7.75
C SER A 22 -14.17 7.17 6.86
N ARG A 23 -14.39 8.31 6.19
CA ARG A 23 -13.32 8.92 5.38
C ARG A 23 -12.11 9.31 6.24
N GLU A 24 -12.30 9.75 7.48
CA GLU A 24 -11.18 10.07 8.36
C GLU A 24 -10.37 8.82 8.73
N GLN A 25 -11.03 7.69 8.97
CA GLN A 25 -10.36 6.42 9.25
C GLN A 25 -9.61 5.91 8.02
N ALA A 26 -10.21 6.00 6.83
CA ALA A 26 -9.55 5.68 5.57
C ALA A 26 -8.33 6.58 5.30
N GLN A 27 -8.41 7.87 5.67
CA GLN A 27 -7.28 8.79 5.58
C GLN A 27 -6.13 8.35 6.48
N GLN A 28 -6.39 7.97 7.74
CA GLN A 28 -5.34 7.46 8.64
C GLN A 28 -4.65 6.21 8.06
N GLN A 29 -5.41 5.35 7.39
CA GLN A 29 -4.88 4.15 6.74
C GLN A 29 -4.00 4.49 5.53
N ALA A 30 -4.44 5.43 4.68
CA ALA A 30 -3.66 5.92 3.55
C ALA A 30 -2.39 6.66 3.98
N ASP A 31 -2.46 7.42 5.08
CA ASP A 31 -1.30 8.10 5.68
C ASP A 31 -0.29 7.08 6.21
N TYR A 32 -0.77 5.97 6.79
CA TYR A 32 0.10 4.86 7.17
C TYR A 32 0.81 4.24 5.97
N PHE A 33 0.11 4.01 4.85
CA PHE A 33 0.75 3.52 3.61
C PHE A 33 1.77 4.51 3.04
N SER A 34 1.65 5.79 3.38
CA SER A 34 2.60 6.85 3.02
C SER A 34 3.75 7.01 4.03
N SER A 35 3.74 6.23 5.12
CA SER A 35 4.65 6.41 6.26
C SER A 35 5.97 5.64 6.13
N PRO A 36 7.05 6.13 6.77
CA PRO A 36 8.31 5.39 6.87
C PRO A 36 8.13 4.01 7.51
N ALA A 37 7.20 3.85 8.46
CA ALA A 37 6.96 2.58 9.13
C ALA A 37 6.47 1.51 8.15
N PHE A 38 5.60 1.88 7.21
CA PHE A 38 5.15 0.99 6.16
C PHE A 38 6.25 0.68 5.15
N LEU A 39 7.07 1.67 4.79
CA LEU A 39 8.25 1.46 3.95
C LEU A 39 9.23 0.44 4.53
N ASP A 40 9.40 0.44 5.85
CA ASP A 40 10.28 -0.51 6.56
C ASP A 40 9.65 -1.90 6.71
N ALA A 41 8.31 -1.98 6.75
CA ALA A 41 7.58 -3.24 6.77
C ALA A 41 7.66 -3.97 5.43
N ILE A 42 7.44 -3.27 4.30
CA ILE A 42 7.54 -3.87 2.96
C ILE A 42 8.97 -4.31 2.65
N GLN A 43 9.98 -3.56 3.11
CA GLN A 43 11.38 -3.95 2.95
C GLN A 43 11.64 -5.32 3.58
N ARG A 44 11.19 -5.52 4.84
CA ARG A 44 11.31 -6.81 5.53
C ARG A 44 10.52 -7.94 4.85
N GLU A 45 9.32 -7.66 4.36
CA GLU A 45 8.51 -8.68 3.66
C GLU A 45 9.15 -9.10 2.33
N SER A 46 9.79 -8.17 1.62
CA SER A 46 10.57 -8.49 0.41
C SER A 46 11.81 -9.34 0.69
N GLU A 47 12.51 -9.08 1.80
CA GLU A 47 13.61 -9.91 2.29
C GLU A 47 13.14 -11.31 2.71
N PHE A 48 11.91 -11.41 3.22
CA PHE A 48 11.30 -12.64 3.74
C PHE A 48 10.64 -13.51 2.64
N ALA A 49 10.08 -12.92 1.57
CA ALA A 49 9.45 -13.62 0.44
C ALA A 49 10.45 -14.26 -0.55
N GLY A 50 11.62 -14.66 -0.05
CA GLY A 50 12.58 -15.51 -0.75
C GLY A 50 13.53 -14.80 -1.73
N LYS A 51 13.55 -13.47 -1.78
CA LYS A 51 14.48 -12.71 -2.62
C LYS A 51 15.03 -11.48 -1.90
N THR A 52 16.28 -11.56 -1.47
CA THR A 52 17.01 -10.41 -0.94
C THR A 52 17.34 -9.45 -2.08
N TYR A 53 16.51 -8.42 -2.27
CA TYR A 53 16.83 -7.33 -3.19
C TYR A 53 17.84 -6.40 -2.50
N SER A 54 19.11 -6.50 -2.91
CA SER A 54 20.22 -5.70 -2.40
C SER A 54 19.96 -4.18 -2.50
N GLN A 55 19.69 -3.57 -1.34
CA GLN A 55 20.12 -2.25 -0.80
C GLN A 55 20.05 -0.98 -1.67
N SER A 56 19.56 -1.02 -2.91
CA SER A 56 19.62 0.13 -3.85
C SER A 56 18.30 0.42 -4.56
N GLN A 57 17.16 -0.08 -4.05
CA GLN A 57 15.88 0.50 -4.43
C GLN A 57 15.85 1.94 -3.91
N ASN A 58 16.27 2.83 -4.79
CA ASN A 58 16.40 4.27 -4.67
C ASN A 58 15.31 4.80 -3.73
N LYS A 59 15.65 5.65 -2.74
CA LYS A 59 14.67 6.27 -1.83
C LYS A 59 13.44 6.79 -2.58
N LYS A 60 13.63 7.27 -3.82
CA LYS A 60 12.58 7.65 -4.77
C LYS A 60 11.62 6.51 -5.15
N TRP A 61 12.13 5.32 -5.42
CA TRP A 61 11.36 4.12 -5.77
C TRP A 61 10.48 3.66 -4.60
N ARG A 62 11.05 3.67 -3.38
CA ARG A 62 10.29 3.35 -2.15
C ARG A 62 9.16 4.37 -1.91
N LEU A 63 9.48 5.66 -2.04
CA LEU A 63 8.48 6.74 -1.98
C LEU A 63 7.38 6.57 -3.02
N LEU A 64 7.75 6.27 -4.28
CA LEU A 64 6.79 6.05 -5.35
C LEU A 64 5.89 4.86 -5.03
N LEU A 65 6.44 3.71 -4.64
CA LEU A 65 5.65 2.54 -4.27
C LEU A 65 4.66 2.81 -3.14
N SER A 66 5.08 3.59 -2.14
CA SER A 66 4.23 3.99 -1.02
C SER A 66 3.11 4.96 -1.44
N GLN A 67 3.39 5.92 -2.33
CA GLN A 67 2.38 6.79 -2.92
C GLN A 67 1.38 6.01 -3.78
N GLU A 68 1.86 5.09 -4.61
CA GLU A 68 1.01 4.24 -5.45
C GLU A 68 0.16 3.27 -4.60
N ALA A 69 0.68 2.75 -3.48
CA ALA A 69 -0.10 1.94 -2.55
C ALA A 69 -1.24 2.74 -1.90
N ALA A 70 -0.97 3.98 -1.47
CA ALA A 70 -1.99 4.89 -0.95
C ALA A 70 -3.02 5.28 -2.03
N GLY A 71 -2.55 5.54 -3.26
CA GLY A 71 -3.41 5.83 -4.41
C GLY A 71 -4.35 4.67 -4.75
N ALA A 72 -3.81 3.46 -4.90
CA ALA A 72 -4.60 2.26 -5.16
C ALA A 72 -5.63 2.00 -4.06
N TYR A 73 -5.28 2.23 -2.79
CA TYR A 73 -6.24 2.17 -1.69
C TYR A 73 -7.40 3.16 -1.86
N TRP A 74 -7.11 4.42 -2.20
CA TRP A 74 -8.14 5.42 -2.46
C TRP A 74 -9.01 5.09 -3.66
N ASP A 75 -8.42 4.57 -4.74
CA ASP A 75 -9.18 4.13 -5.90
C ASP A 75 -10.16 3.02 -5.54
N GLY A 76 -9.75 2.08 -4.69
CA GLY A 76 -10.63 1.05 -4.14
C GLY A 76 -11.73 1.61 -3.25
N TYR A 77 -11.37 2.52 -2.35
CA TYR A 77 -12.29 3.11 -1.36
C TYR A 77 -13.33 4.05 -1.99
N GLU A 78 -12.94 4.80 -3.02
CA GLU A 78 -13.84 5.71 -3.74
C GLU A 78 -14.49 5.05 -4.97
N GLY A 79 -14.07 3.85 -5.35
CA GLY A 79 -14.60 3.13 -6.52
C GLY A 79 -14.14 3.72 -7.85
N ARG A 80 -12.95 4.35 -7.88
CA ARG A 80 -12.31 4.84 -9.10
C ARG A 80 -11.64 3.67 -9.85
N LYS A 81 -11.51 3.81 -11.17
CA LYS A 81 -10.92 2.82 -12.09
C LYS A 81 -9.79 3.45 -12.88
#